data_AF-A0A139N3Q4-F1
#
_entry.id   AF-A0A139N3Q4-F1
#
_cell.length_a   1.000
_cell.length_b   1.000
_cell.length_c   1.000
_cell.angle_alpha   90.00
_cell.angle_beta   90.00
_cell.angle_gamma   90.00
#
_symmetry.space_group_name_H-M   'P 1'
#
loop_
_entity.id
_entity.type
_entity.pdbx_description
1 polymer ?
#
loop_
_entity_poly.entity_id
_entity_poly.type
_entity_poly.pdbx_seq_one_letter_code
_entity_poly.pdbx_strand_id
1 'polypeptide(L)'
;MLVSTQQDFSNATELADYLAKKGLPFREAHEIVGKLVLECGKAGYYLQDVPLSRYQEVSSLIEEDIYQVLESQTAVQKRNSLGGTGFAQIRQELERAKKDLNNK
;
A
#
# COMPACT_ATOMS: atom_id res chain seq x y z
N MET A 1 -17.34 2.21 -0.92
CA MET A 1 -16.05 2.92 -0.77
C MET A 1 -14.92 1.95 -0.45
N LEU A 2 -14.94 1.21 0.67
CA LEU A 2 -13.86 0.27 1.04
C LEU A 2 -13.62 -0.85 0.02
N VAL A 3 -14.69 -1.47 -0.50
CA VAL A 3 -14.57 -2.56 -1.49
C VAL A 3 -13.77 -2.12 -2.71
N SER A 4 -14.00 -0.89 -3.18
CA SER A 4 -13.30 -0.33 -4.35
C SER A 4 -11.80 -0.19 -4.13
N THR A 5 -11.34 0.03 -2.90
CA THR A 5 -9.91 0.17 -2.57
C THR A 5 -9.20 -1.17 -2.35
N GLN A 6 -9.96 -2.27 -2.34
CA GLN A 6 -9.45 -3.64 -2.18
C GLN A 6 -9.49 -4.40 -3.52
N GLN A 7 -10.46 -4.06 -4.37
CA GLN A 7 -10.64 -4.60 -5.73
C GLN A 7 -10.06 -3.66 -6.78
N ASP A 8 -8.87 -3.12 -6.51
CA ASP A 8 -8.07 -2.34 -7.44
C ASP A 8 -6.57 -2.63 -7.24
N PHE A 9 -5.71 -1.93 -7.99
CA PHE A 9 -4.24 -2.04 -7.88
C PHE A 9 -3.61 -0.81 -7.22
N SER A 10 -4.39 0.01 -6.51
CA SER A 10 -3.91 1.25 -5.89
C SER A 10 -2.82 1.00 -4.82
N ASN A 11 -2.86 -0.16 -4.17
CA ASN A 11 -1.88 -0.59 -3.17
C ASN A 11 -0.64 -1.28 -3.78
N ALA A 12 -0.50 -1.38 -5.10
CA ALA A 12 0.67 -2.01 -5.73
C ALA A 12 2.00 -1.33 -5.32
N THR A 13 1.99 -0.01 -5.14
CA THR A 13 3.15 0.75 -4.65
C THR A 13 3.61 0.27 -3.27
N GLU A 14 2.70 -0.21 -2.41
CA GLU A 14 3.07 -0.74 -1.08
C GLU A 14 3.93 -2.01 -1.18
N LEU A 15 3.68 -2.87 -2.17
CA LEU A 15 4.52 -4.05 -2.43
C LEU A 15 5.89 -3.63 -2.98
N ALA A 16 5.97 -2.60 -3.81
CA ALA A 16 7.25 -2.09 -4.32
C ALA A 16 8.09 -1.49 -3.18
N ASP A 17 7.47 -0.67 -2.31
CA ASP A 17 8.11 -0.12 -1.11
C ASP A 17 8.53 -1.21 -0.13
N TYR A 18 7.73 -2.27 0.02
CA TYR A 18 8.04 -3.43 0.85
C TYR A 18 9.31 -4.14 0.37
N LEU A 19 9.40 -4.46 -0.92
CA LEU A 19 10.59 -5.07 -1.51
C LEU A 19 11.81 -4.14 -1.40
N ALA A 20 11.61 -2.84 -1.64
CA ALA A 20 12.67 -1.85 -1.52
C ALA A 20 13.23 -1.77 -0.09
N LYS A 21 12.36 -1.80 0.93
CA LYS A 21 12.75 -1.86 2.34
C LYS A 21 13.51 -3.14 2.70
N LYS A 22 13.25 -4.24 2.00
CA LYS A 22 13.97 -5.51 2.16
C LYS A 22 15.27 -5.60 1.34
N GLY A 23 15.68 -4.50 0.71
CA GLY A 23 17.01 -4.35 0.10
C GLY A 23 17.02 -4.41 -1.43
N LEU A 24 15.87 -4.56 -2.08
CA LEU A 24 15.80 -4.51 -3.54
C LEU A 24 15.91 -3.05 -4.04
N PRO A 25 16.65 -2.75 -5.12
CA PRO A 25 16.60 -1.42 -5.73
C PRO A 25 15.15 -1.11 -6.17
N PHE A 26 14.66 0.10 -5.85
CA PHE A 26 13.25 0.45 -6.11
C PHE A 26 12.83 0.25 -7.58
N ARG A 27 13.73 0.49 -8.54
CA ARG A 27 13.46 0.25 -9.96
C ARG A 27 13.15 -1.23 -10.23
N GLU A 28 13.90 -2.15 -9.64
CA GLU A 28 13.70 -3.59 -9.78
C GLU A 28 12.41 -4.03 -9.07
N ALA A 29 12.18 -3.53 -7.86
CA ALA A 29 10.95 -3.77 -7.12
C ALA A 29 9.72 -3.33 -7.92
N HIS A 30 9.75 -2.12 -8.48
CA HIS A 30 8.67 -1.59 -9.30
C HIS A 30 8.43 -2.42 -10.57
N GLU A 31 9.49 -2.90 -11.23
CA GLU A 31 9.34 -3.77 -12.41
C GLU A 31 8.69 -5.12 -12.06
N ILE A 32 9.12 -5.74 -10.97
CA ILE A 32 8.54 -6.98 -10.44
C ILE A 32 7.05 -6.81 -10.17
N VAL A 33 6.69 -5.75 -9.44
CA VAL A 33 5.29 -5.45 -9.11
C VAL A 33 4.47 -5.18 -10.37
N GLY A 34 5.01 -4.44 -11.35
CA GLY A 34 4.33 -4.17 -12.61
C GLY A 34 3.96 -5.44 -13.37
N LYS A 35 4.86 -6.44 -13.39
CA LYS A 35 4.60 -7.76 -13.99
C LYS A 35 3.48 -8.50 -13.25
N LEU A 36 3.51 -8.50 -11.92
CA LEU A 36 2.47 -9.11 -11.09
C LEU A 36 1.10 -8.45 -11.31
N VAL A 37 1.03 -7.12 -11.33
CA VAL A 37 -0.22 -6.38 -11.60
C VAL A 37 -0.77 -6.72 -12.98
N LEU A 38 0.10 -6.81 -14.00
CA LEU A 38 -0.32 -7.21 -15.35
C LEU A 38 -0.86 -8.65 -15.39
N GLU A 39 -0.21 -9.58 -14.67
CA GLU A 39 -0.65 -10.98 -14.53
C GLU A 39 -2.03 -11.04 -13.86
N CYS A 40 -2.19 -10.37 -12.72
CA CYS A 40 -3.44 -10.25 -11.97
C CYS A 40 -4.57 -9.71 -12.86
N GLY A 41 -4.32 -8.60 -13.55
CA GLY A 41 -5.31 -7.95 -14.42
C GLY A 41 -5.76 -8.82 -15.59
N LYS A 42 -4.88 -9.68 -16.12
CA LYS A 42 -5.23 -10.64 -17.19
C LYS A 42 -6.06 -11.81 -16.66
N ALA A 43 -5.79 -12.25 -15.44
CA ALA A 43 -6.43 -13.41 -14.84
C ALA A 43 -7.70 -13.09 -14.04
N GLY A 44 -7.99 -11.80 -13.82
CA GLY A 44 -9.21 -11.36 -13.14
C GLY A 44 -9.15 -11.48 -11.62
N TYR A 45 -7.95 -11.46 -11.03
CA TYR A 45 -7.73 -11.45 -9.59
C TYR A 45 -6.90 -10.22 -9.18
N TYR A 46 -6.80 -9.98 -7.87
CA TYR A 46 -6.06 -8.85 -7.29
C TYR A 46 -4.84 -9.32 -6.50
N LEU A 47 -4.00 -8.38 -6.07
CA LEU A 47 -2.79 -8.69 -5.30
C LEU A 47 -3.13 -9.43 -3.98
N GLN A 48 -4.26 -9.13 -3.35
CA GLN A 48 -4.75 -9.86 -2.17
C GLN A 48 -5.04 -11.34 -2.43
N ASP A 49 -5.35 -11.71 -3.67
CA ASP A 49 -5.72 -13.08 -4.05
C ASP A 49 -4.50 -13.92 -4.47
N VAL A 50 -3.33 -13.30 -4.64
CA VAL A 50 -2.11 -14.00 -5.07
C VAL A 50 -1.64 -14.92 -3.93
N PRO A 51 -1.47 -16.22 -4.18
CA PRO A 51 -0.99 -17.14 -3.15
C PRO A 51 0.47 -16.85 -2.79
N LEU A 52 0.83 -17.05 -1.53
CA LEU A 52 2.17 -16.74 -1.02
C LEU A 52 3.27 -17.48 -1.80
N SER A 53 3.03 -18.72 -2.22
CA SER A 53 3.96 -19.48 -3.05
C SER A 53 4.30 -18.74 -4.34
N ARG A 54 3.31 -18.15 -5.00
CA ARG A 54 3.52 -17.35 -6.22
C ARG A 54 4.33 -16.08 -5.92
N TYR A 55 4.08 -15.44 -4.78
CA TYR A 55 4.91 -14.31 -4.35
C TYR A 55 6.37 -14.73 -4.12
N GLN A 56 6.60 -15.87 -3.49
CA GLN A 56 7.95 -16.37 -3.19
C GLN A 56 8.70 -16.83 -4.44
N GLU A 57 8.01 -17.30 -5.48
CA GLU A 57 8.60 -17.52 -6.81
C GLU A 57 9.12 -16.23 -7.45
N VAL A 58 8.43 -15.12 -7.20
CA VAL A 58 8.77 -13.80 -7.74
C VAL A 58 9.90 -13.14 -6.94
N SER A 59 9.88 -13.27 -5.62
CA SER A 59 10.97 -12.83 -4.75
C SER A 59 10.94 -13.59 -3.42
N SER A 60 12.06 -14.20 -3.03
CA SER A 60 12.22 -14.86 -1.74
C SER A 60 12.16 -13.91 -0.54
N LEU A 61 12.13 -12.60 -0.77
CA LEU A 61 11.96 -11.58 0.27
C LEU A 61 10.48 -11.43 0.70
N ILE A 62 9.53 -11.99 -0.05
CA ILE A 62 8.10 -11.87 0.26
C ILE A 62 7.68 -12.94 1.28
N GLU A 63 7.07 -12.50 2.37
CA GLU A 63 6.63 -13.33 3.50
C GLU A 63 5.12 -13.11 3.74
N GLU A 64 4.53 -13.82 4.71
CA GLU A 64 3.09 -13.75 5.01
C GLU A 64 2.59 -12.34 5.39
N ASP A 65 3.48 -11.47 5.88
CA ASP A 65 3.16 -10.08 6.21
C ASP A 65 2.75 -9.23 5.00
N ILE A 66 2.96 -9.75 3.77
CA ILE A 66 2.57 -9.04 2.54
C ILE A 66 1.07 -8.73 2.48
N TYR A 67 0.22 -9.62 2.98
CA TYR A 67 -1.23 -9.42 2.93
C TYR A 67 -1.67 -8.24 3.78
N GLN A 68 -1.05 -8.07 4.97
CA GLN A 68 -1.26 -6.92 5.83
C GLN A 68 -0.71 -5.64 5.19
N VAL A 69 0.45 -5.72 4.53
CA VAL A 69 1.05 -4.59 3.80
C VAL A 69 0.13 -4.09 2.68
N LEU A 70 -0.59 -4.99 2.01
CA LEU A 70 -1.51 -4.71 0.92
C LEU A 70 -2.90 -4.25 1.37
N GLU A 71 -3.20 -4.22 2.67
CA GLU A 71 -4.46 -3.66 3.17
C GLU A 71 -4.51 -2.14 2.94
N SER A 72 -5.63 -1.64 2.41
CA SER A 72 -5.81 -0.20 2.17
C SER A 72 -5.69 0.62 3.46
N GLN A 73 -6.07 0.05 4.61
CA GLN A 73 -5.91 0.67 5.92
C GLN A 73 -4.42 0.88 6.27
N THR A 74 -3.58 -0.13 6.03
CA THR A 74 -2.14 -0.06 6.24
C THR A 74 -1.50 0.98 5.33
N ALA A 75 -1.91 1.02 4.05
CA ALA A 75 -1.43 2.02 3.08
C ALA A 75 -1.71 3.45 3.55
N VAL A 76 -2.95 3.73 3.99
CA VAL A 76 -3.34 5.04 4.52
C VAL A 76 -2.55 5.39 5.79
N GLN A 77 -2.45 4.45 6.74
CA GLN A 77 -1.77 4.69 8.01
C GLN A 77 -0.29 5.07 7.83
N LYS A 78 0.40 4.49 6.84
CA LYS A 78 1.82 4.78 6.56
C LYS A 78 2.08 6.21 6.09
N ARG A 79 1.07 6.92 5.54
CA ARG A 79 1.21 8.30 5.05
C ARG A 79 1.19 9.31 6.21
N ASN A 80 2.15 9.17 7.12
CA ASN A 80 2.20 9.91 8.39
C ASN A 80 3.17 11.12 8.39
N SER A 81 3.69 11.53 7.24
CA SER A 81 4.41 12.82 7.10
C SER A 81 3.46 14.00 7.34
N LEU A 82 4.00 15.18 7.68
CA LEU A 82 3.20 16.40 7.89
C LEU A 82 2.23 16.64 6.72
N GLY A 83 0.93 16.75 7.02
CA GLY A 83 -0.13 16.94 6.02
C GLY A 83 -0.53 15.67 5.24
N GLY A 84 -0.01 14.51 5.62
CA GLY A 84 -0.35 13.23 5.02
C GLY A 84 -1.74 12.71 5.40
N THR A 85 -2.15 11.61 4.77
CA THR A 85 -3.48 10.99 4.96
C THR A 85 -3.54 10.03 6.15
N GLY A 86 -2.44 9.81 6.87
CA GLY A 86 -2.38 8.95 8.03
C GLY A 86 -3.33 9.40 9.14
N PHE A 87 -3.93 8.44 9.86
CA PHE A 87 -4.95 8.75 10.87
C PHE A 87 -4.49 9.73 11.95
N ALA A 88 -3.21 9.70 12.33
CA ALA A 88 -2.64 10.64 13.29
C ALA A 88 -2.55 12.06 12.70
N GLN A 89 -2.12 12.19 11.43
CA GLN A 89 -2.07 13.48 10.72
C GLN A 89 -3.46 14.09 10.57
N ILE A 90 -4.45 13.28 10.16
CA ILE A 90 -5.83 13.76 10.01
C ILE A 90 -6.41 14.22 11.35
N ARG A 91 -6.14 13.50 12.46
CA ARG A 91 -6.55 13.96 13.80
C ARG A 91 -5.89 15.29 14.16
N GLN A 92 -4.59 15.45 13.89
CA GLN A 92 -3.87 16.71 14.16
C GLN A 92 -4.45 17.87 13.35
N GLU A 93 -4.73 17.66 12.06
CA GLU A 93 -5.29 18.71 11.21
C GLU A 93 -6.74 19.06 11.55
N LEU A 94 -7.55 18.09 11.99
CA LEU A 94 -8.88 18.38 12.51
C LEU A 94 -8.82 19.28 13.76
N GLU A 95 -7.89 19.03 14.68
CA GLU A 95 -7.72 19.88 15.86
C GLU A 95 -7.21 21.28 15.52
N ARG A 96 -6.30 21.38 14.55
CA ARG A 96 -5.85 22.68 14.04
C ARG A 96 -7.00 23.46 13.40
N ALA A 97 -7.75 22.84 12.50
CA ALA A 97 -8.88 23.47 11.82
C ALA A 97 -9.94 23.96 12.80
N LYS A 98 -10.24 23.20 13.87
CA LYS A 98 -11.14 23.64 14.95
C LYS A 98 -10.63 24.90 15.65
N LYS A 99 -9.34 24.99 15.94
CA LYS A 99 -8.74 26.20 16.55
C LYS A 99 -8.86 27.40 15.61
N ASP A 100 -8.60 27.21 14.32
CA ASP A 100 -8.68 28.28 13.32
C ASP A 100 -10.11 28.80 13.14
N LEU A 101 -11.13 27.93 13.27
CA LEU A 101 -12.54 28.31 13.25
C LEU A 101 -12.97 29.07 14.51
N ASN A 102 -12.45 28.70 15.68
CA ASN A 102 -12.79 29.34 16.96
C ASN A 102 -12.06 30.68 17.18
N ASN A 103 -10.99 30.93 16.43
CA ASN A 103 -10.22 32.17 16.47
C ASN A 103 -10.72 33.22 15.45
N LYS A 104 -11.83 32.95 14.76
CA LYS A 104 -12.56 33.90 13.89
C LYS A 104 -13.77 34.44 14.62
#